data_AF-A0A939I1K6-F1
#
_entry.id   AF-A0A939I1K6-F1
#
_cell.length_a   1.000
_cell.length_b   1.000
_cell.length_c   1.000
_cell.angle_alpha   90.00
_cell.angle_beta   90.00
_cell.angle_gamma   90.00
#
_symmetry.space_group_name_H-M   'P 1'
#
loop_
_entity.id
_entity.type
_entity.pdbx_description
1 polymer ?
#
loop_
_entity_poly.entity_id
_entity_poly.type
_entity_poly.pdbx_seq_one_letter_code
_entity_poly.pdbx_strand_id
1 'polypeptide(L)'
;MRVALSGDIEDDRAFADIVFLEIDRARQDGVTELDISGMGLTEVPSVLGQLTGLQVLYLSSNQISSIPSVLGQLTGLQVLYLSSNQISSRVARALPLKKPNKQHIGSARTTHWVTRA
;
A
#
# COMPACT_ATOMS: atom_id res chain seq x y z
N MET A 1 -19.39 34.02 -20.83
CA MET A 1 -18.02 34.33 -20.39
C MET A 1 -17.57 33.20 -19.47
N ARG A 2 -16.84 32.22 -20.01
CA ARG A 2 -16.35 31.07 -19.23
C ARG A 2 -15.02 31.50 -18.62
N VAL A 3 -14.97 31.60 -17.30
CA VAL A 3 -13.69 31.71 -16.58
C VAL A 3 -12.96 30.40 -16.80
N ALA A 4 -11.86 30.45 -17.54
CA ALA A 4 -10.94 29.34 -17.61
C ALA A 4 -10.27 29.24 -16.23
N LEU A 5 -10.68 28.26 -15.43
CA LEU A 5 -9.87 27.76 -14.32
C LEU A 5 -8.75 26.92 -14.94
N SER A 6 -7.83 27.61 -15.62
CA SER A 6 -6.53 27.09 -16.00
C SER A 6 -5.62 27.43 -14.82
N GLY A 7 -5.58 26.51 -13.89
CA GLY A 7 -4.80 26.58 -12.66
C GLY A 7 -4.82 25.18 -12.08
N ASP A 8 -3.90 24.37 -12.60
CA ASP A 8 -3.16 23.36 -11.86
C ASP A 8 -3.87 22.80 -10.62
N ILE A 9 -4.52 21.64 -10.78
CA ILE A 9 -4.76 20.71 -9.68
C ILE A 9 -3.39 20.07 -9.38
N GLU A 10 -2.47 20.89 -8.90
CA GLU A 10 -1.16 20.58 -8.34
C GLU A 10 -1.26 20.64 -6.81
N ASP A 11 -2.04 19.73 -6.22
CA ASP A 11 -1.96 19.56 -4.77
C ASP A 11 -1.85 18.09 -4.41
N ASP A 12 -0.70 17.51 -4.79
CA ASP A 12 -0.19 16.23 -4.28
C ASP A 12 -0.24 16.18 -2.75
N ARG A 13 -0.21 17.35 -2.09
CA ARG A 13 -0.34 17.52 -0.64
C ARG A 13 -1.74 17.23 -0.11
N ALA A 14 -2.79 17.79 -0.72
CA ALA A 14 -4.16 17.48 -0.34
C ALA A 14 -4.49 15.99 -0.55
N PHE A 15 -3.94 15.38 -1.59
CA PHE A 15 -4.11 13.95 -1.83
C PHE A 15 -3.42 13.10 -0.74
N ALA A 16 -2.18 13.44 -0.37
CA ALA A 16 -1.46 12.79 0.72
C ALA A 16 -2.18 12.94 2.07
N ASP A 17 -2.77 14.10 2.35
CA ASP A 17 -3.52 14.38 3.57
C ASP A 17 -4.79 13.51 3.67
N ILE A 18 -5.50 13.30 2.56
CA ILE A 18 -6.69 12.43 2.52
C ILE A 18 -6.31 10.98 2.83
N VAL A 19 -5.26 10.46 2.20
CA VAL A 19 -4.77 9.09 2.45
C VAL A 19 -4.29 8.94 3.89
N PHE A 20 -3.61 9.95 4.43
CA PHE A 20 -3.15 9.94 5.82
C PHE A 20 -4.33 9.86 6.81
N LEU A 21 -5.39 10.66 6.58
CA LEU A 21 -6.59 10.64 7.42
C LEU A 21 -7.29 9.27 7.41
N GLU A 22 -7.40 8.64 6.24
CA GLU A 22 -8.02 7.32 6.12
C GLU A 22 -7.20 6.26 6.89
N ILE A 23 -5.87 6.30 6.80
CA ILE A 23 -5.00 5.37 7.52
C ILE A 23 -5.03 5.61 9.03
N ASP A 24 -5.04 6.86 9.49
CA ASP A 24 -5.13 7.14 10.92
C ASP A 24 -6.50 6.74 11.49
N ARG A 25 -7.58 6.91 10.72
CA ARG A 25 -8.90 6.41 11.09
C ARG A 25 -8.90 4.88 11.21
N ALA A 26 -8.37 4.18 10.21
CA ALA A 26 -8.20 2.73 10.26
C ALA A 26 -7.42 2.26 11.50
N ARG A 27 -6.39 3.04 11.91
CA ARG A 27 -5.63 2.80 13.14
C ARG A 27 -6.48 2.95 14.39
N GLN A 28 -7.27 4.02 14.47
CA GLN A 28 -8.14 4.29 15.61
C GLN A 28 -9.25 3.24 15.75
N ASP A 29 -9.82 2.81 14.63
CA ASP A 29 -10.87 1.80 14.56
C ASP A 29 -10.32 0.37 14.80
N GLY A 30 -9.00 0.20 14.83
CA GLY A 30 -8.35 -1.09 15.10
C GLY A 30 -8.63 -2.13 14.02
N VAL A 31 -8.75 -1.68 12.76
CA VAL A 31 -9.11 -2.58 11.66
C VAL A 31 -8.03 -3.62 11.41
N THR A 32 -8.46 -4.82 11.04
CA THR A 32 -7.58 -5.92 10.63
C THR A 32 -7.40 -6.00 9.12
N GLU A 33 -8.21 -5.25 8.36
CA GLU A 33 -8.23 -5.23 6.91
C GLU A 33 -8.31 -3.78 6.44
N LEU A 34 -7.43 -3.41 5.51
CA LEU A 34 -7.38 -2.07 4.92
C LEU A 34 -7.25 -2.18 3.41
N ASP A 35 -8.15 -1.50 2.70
CA ASP A 35 -8.12 -1.37 1.25
C ASP A 35 -7.84 0.08 0.86
N ILE A 36 -6.67 0.27 0.27
CA ILE A 36 -6.21 1.55 -0.31
C ILE A 36 -5.80 1.33 -1.78
N SER A 37 -6.46 0.38 -2.44
CA SER A 37 -6.29 0.08 -3.85
C SER A 37 -6.86 1.19 -4.73
N GLY A 38 -6.25 1.44 -5.89
CA GLY A 38 -6.79 2.42 -6.84
C GLY A 38 -6.69 3.87 -6.38
N MET A 39 -5.98 4.16 -5.30
CA MET A 39 -5.81 5.51 -4.78
C MET A 39 -4.80 6.32 -5.61
N GLY A 40 -4.02 5.72 -6.51
CA GLY A 40 -2.99 6.45 -7.27
C GLY A 40 -1.74 6.71 -6.44
N LEU A 41 -1.49 5.88 -5.42
CA LEU A 41 -0.29 5.95 -4.59
C LEU A 41 0.97 5.70 -5.44
N THR A 42 1.94 6.60 -5.37
CA THR A 42 3.27 6.43 -5.98
C THR A 42 4.28 5.78 -5.02
N GLU A 43 4.00 5.85 -3.72
CA GLU A 43 4.75 5.23 -2.64
C GLU A 43 3.82 4.71 -1.54
N VAL A 44 4.33 3.83 -0.68
CA VAL A 44 3.59 3.31 0.48
C VAL A 44 3.70 4.32 1.63
N PRO A 45 2.58 4.87 2.15
CA PRO A 45 2.61 5.84 3.24
C PRO A 45 3.30 5.30 4.50
N SER A 46 4.19 6.09 5.09
CA SER A 46 4.95 5.72 6.28
C SER A 46 4.07 5.48 7.52
N VAL A 47 2.88 6.08 7.56
CA VAL A 47 1.91 5.89 8.65
C VAL A 47 1.33 4.47 8.70
N LEU A 48 1.36 3.72 7.58
CA LEU A 48 0.92 2.31 7.57
C LEU A 48 1.67 1.47 8.62
N GLY A 49 2.94 1.76 8.89
CA GLY A 49 3.73 1.01 9.87
C GLY A 49 3.19 1.02 11.30
N GLN A 50 2.28 1.96 11.61
CA GLN A 50 1.61 2.06 12.91
C GLN A 50 0.44 1.06 13.06
N LEU A 51 -0.06 0.48 11.96
CA LEU A 51 -1.14 -0.49 11.96
C LEU A 51 -0.65 -1.90 12.34
N THR A 52 -0.08 -2.07 13.53
CA THR A 52 0.55 -3.33 13.96
C THR A 52 -0.42 -4.51 14.05
N GLY A 53 -1.72 -4.25 14.20
CA GLY A 53 -2.81 -5.23 14.19
C GLY A 53 -3.34 -5.62 12.81
N LEU A 54 -2.89 -4.96 11.73
CA LEU A 54 -3.38 -5.20 10.39
C LEU A 54 -2.97 -6.59 9.89
N GLN A 55 -3.92 -7.36 9.37
CA GLN A 55 -3.73 -8.71 8.86
C GLN A 55 -3.79 -8.78 7.34
N VAL A 56 -4.62 -7.94 6.72
CA VAL A 56 -4.83 -7.91 5.26
C VAL A 56 -4.65 -6.49 4.76
N LEU A 57 -3.81 -6.30 3.75
CA LEU A 57 -3.58 -5.01 3.09
C LEU A 57 -3.74 -5.15 1.57
N TYR A 58 -4.65 -4.36 1.01
CA TYR A 58 -4.80 -4.22 -0.44
C TYR A 58 -4.19 -2.90 -0.90
N LEU A 59 -3.18 -3.01 -1.74
CA LEU A 59 -2.48 -1.91 -2.39
C LEU A 59 -2.59 -2.01 -3.91
N SER A 60 -3.55 -2.78 -4.43
CA SER A 60 -3.62 -3.09 -5.86
C SER A 60 -3.98 -1.86 -6.69
N SER A 61 -3.64 -1.87 -7.97
CA SER A 61 -4.02 -0.78 -8.90
C SER A 61 -3.51 0.59 -8.47
N ASN A 62 -2.30 0.66 -7.91
CA ASN A 62 -1.60 1.91 -7.60
C ASN A 62 -0.38 2.08 -8.52
N GLN A 63 0.41 3.13 -8.32
CA GLN A 63 1.60 3.45 -9.11
C GLN A 63 2.88 3.23 -8.31
N ILE A 64 2.82 2.34 -7.30
CA ILE A 64 3.92 2.10 -6.37
C ILE A 64 5.07 1.46 -7.14
N SER A 65 6.25 2.06 -7.06
CA SER A 65 7.47 1.56 -7.73
C SER A 65 8.47 0.95 -6.76
N SER A 66 8.39 1.34 -5.48
CA SER A 66 9.28 0.88 -4.41
C SER A 66 8.49 0.46 -3.18
N ILE A 67 9.05 -0.47 -2.40
CA ILE A 67 8.45 -0.89 -1.15
C ILE A 67 9.36 -0.46 0.02
N PRO A 68 8.89 0.45 0.90
CA PRO A 68 9.67 0.91 2.02
C PRO A 68 9.74 -0.13 3.17
N SER A 69 10.77 0.00 4.00
CA SER A 69 11.00 -0.79 5.22
C SER A 69 9.84 -0.73 6.22
N VAL A 70 8.98 0.29 6.11
CA VAL A 70 7.78 0.48 6.93
C VAL A 70 6.83 -0.73 6.90
N LEU A 71 6.70 -1.44 5.78
CA LEU A 71 5.87 -2.66 5.74
C LEU A 71 6.38 -3.73 6.71
N GLY A 72 7.66 -3.70 7.08
CA GLY A 72 8.23 -4.58 8.11
C GLY A 72 7.78 -4.27 9.53
N GLN A 73 7.14 -3.11 9.76
CA GLN A 73 6.53 -2.75 11.04
C GLN A 73 5.12 -3.36 11.20
N LEU A 74 4.49 -3.79 10.09
CA LEU A 74 3.21 -4.52 10.09
C LEU A 74 3.40 -5.97 10.54
N THR A 75 3.68 -6.17 11.83
CA THR A 75 4.03 -7.49 12.39
C THR A 75 2.88 -8.48 12.42
N GLY A 76 1.64 -8.01 12.24
CA GLY A 76 0.42 -8.79 12.10
C GLY A 76 0.07 -9.19 10.66
N LEU A 77 0.78 -8.66 9.65
CA LEU A 77 0.35 -8.79 8.25
C LEU A 77 0.50 -10.23 7.74
N GLN A 78 -0.61 -10.80 7.27
CA GLN A 78 -0.71 -12.16 6.75
C GLN A 78 -0.91 -12.17 5.24
N VAL A 79 -1.58 -11.15 4.68
CA VAL A 79 -1.92 -11.09 3.25
C VAL A 79 -1.64 -9.69 2.71
N LEU A 80 -0.97 -9.64 1.56
CA LEU A 80 -0.60 -8.40 0.88
C LEU A 80 -0.88 -8.50 -0.62
N TYR A 81 -1.75 -7.63 -1.13
CA TYR A 81 -2.05 -7.54 -2.56
C TYR A 81 -1.35 -6.34 -3.17
N LEU A 82 -0.45 -6.61 -4.13
CA LEU A 82 0.35 -5.59 -4.83
C LEU A 82 0.11 -5.63 -6.35
N SER A 83 -0.92 -6.32 -6.81
CA SER A 83 -1.23 -6.47 -8.24
C SER A 83 -1.43 -5.10 -8.89
N SER A 84 -1.10 -4.99 -10.18
CA SER A 84 -1.27 -3.74 -10.93
C SER A 84 -0.55 -2.53 -10.31
N ASN A 85 0.69 -2.74 -9.84
CA ASN A 85 1.64 -1.69 -9.43
C ASN A 85 2.87 -1.70 -10.36
N GLN A 86 3.77 -0.73 -10.17
CA GLN A 86 5.06 -0.64 -10.88
C GLN A 86 6.19 -1.38 -10.15
N ILE A 87 5.85 -2.26 -9.20
CA ILE A 87 6.81 -3.02 -8.40
C ILE A 87 7.40 -4.14 -9.27
N SER A 88 8.72 -4.10 -9.46
CA SER A 88 9.41 -5.22 -10.10
C SER A 88 9.34 -6.48 -9.23
N SER A 89 9.28 -7.66 -9.87
CA SER A 89 9.27 -8.96 -9.17
C SER A 89 10.48 -9.15 -8.23
N ARG A 90 11.62 -8.51 -8.53
CA ARG A 90 12.82 -8.51 -7.68
C ARG A 90 12.59 -7.75 -6.38
N VAL A 91 11.96 -6.59 -6.44
CA VAL A 91 11.63 -5.77 -5.25
C VAL A 91 10.58 -6.49 -4.40
N ALA A 92 9.59 -7.10 -5.03
CA ALA A 92 8.54 -7.82 -4.31
C ALA A 92 9.08 -9.05 -3.54
N ARG A 93 10.12 -9.72 -4.04
CA ARG A 93 10.78 -10.82 -3.32
C ARG A 93 11.62 -10.36 -2.13
N ALA A 94 12.06 -9.10 -2.13
CA ALA A 94 12.89 -8.51 -1.09
C ALA A 94 12.07 -7.77 -0.02
N LEU A 95 10.77 -8.04 0.07
CA LEU A 95 9.88 -7.35 0.99
C LEU A 95 10.36 -7.49 2.46
N PRO A 96 10.35 -6.40 3.24
CA PRO A 96 10.91 -6.33 4.60
C PRO A 96 10.00 -6.96 5.66
N LEU A 97 9.19 -7.96 5.31
CA LEU A 97 8.14 -8.51 6.16
C LEU A 97 8.72 -9.50 7.17
N LYS A 98 8.43 -9.29 8.47
CA LYS A 98 8.99 -10.08 9.57
C LYS A 98 8.40 -11.48 9.70
N LYS A 99 7.19 -11.70 9.16
CA LYS A 99 6.51 -12.99 9.17
C LYS A 99 6.19 -13.42 7.74
N PRO A 100 6.16 -14.73 7.47
CA PRO A 100 5.71 -15.24 6.18
C PRO A 100 4.30 -14.77 5.89
N ASN A 101 4.08 -14.25 4.68
CA ASN A 101 2.79 -13.73 4.26
C ASN A 101 2.45 -14.17 2.83
N LYS A 102 1.15 -14.13 2.50
CA LYS A 102 0.66 -14.43 1.16
C LYS A 102 0.71 -13.16 0.32
N GLN A 103 1.49 -13.18 -0.74
CA GLN A 103 1.63 -12.05 -1.64
C GLN A 103 1.00 -12.34 -2.99
N HIS A 104 0.19 -11.41 -3.47
CA HIS A 104 -0.35 -11.47 -4.82
C HIS A 104 0.25 -10.35 -5.67
N ILE A 105 1.18 -10.73 -6.55
CA ILE A 105 1.94 -9.81 -7.41
C ILE A 105 1.69 -10.26 -8.86
N GLY A 106 0.87 -9.51 -9.60
CA GLY A 106 0.57 -9.75 -11.02
C GLY A 106 -0.88 -10.17 -11.34
N SER A 107 -1.24 -10.12 -12.64
CA SER A 107 -2.53 -10.58 -13.16
C SER A 107 -2.55 -12.12 -13.20
N ALA A 108 -3.41 -12.70 -12.38
CA ALA A 108 -3.88 -14.10 -12.39
C ALA A 108 -2.80 -15.20 -12.55
N ARG A 109 -2.58 -15.95 -11.45
CA ARG A 109 -1.96 -17.30 -11.31
C ARG A 109 -0.60 -17.42 -10.63
N THR A 110 -0.02 -16.36 -10.10
CA THR A 110 1.22 -16.49 -9.30
C THR A 110 1.03 -15.97 -7.88
N THR A 111 0.34 -16.75 -7.05
CA THR A 111 0.49 -16.67 -5.59
C THR A 111 1.90 -17.12 -5.27
N HIS A 112 2.82 -16.17 -5.07
CA HIS A 112 4.18 -16.49 -4.66
C HIS A 112 4.22 -16.54 -3.13
N TRP A 113 4.51 -17.72 -2.59
CA TRP A 113 4.87 -17.89 -1.20
C TRP A 113 6.30 -17.35 -1.02
N VAL A 114 6.47 -16.28 -0.25
CA VAL A 114 7.79 -15.92 0.25
C VAL A 114 7.96 -16.63 1.59
N THR A 115 8.39 -17.89 1.52
CA THR A 115 8.85 -18.65 2.68
C THR A 115 10.33 -18.38 2.82
N ARG A 116 10.76 -17.69 3.88
CA ARG A 116 12.16 -17.73 4.30
C ARG A 116 12.24 -18.64 5.52
N ALA A 117 13.00 -19.71 5.36
CA ALA A 117 13.54 -20.52 6.46
C ALA A 117 14.54 -19.70 7.27
#